data_AF-A0AAV2MBJ6-F1
#
_entry.id   AF-A0AAV2MBJ6-F1
#
_cell.length_a   1.000
_cell.length_b   1.000
_cell.length_c   1.000
_cell.angle_alpha   90.00
_cell.angle_beta   90.00
_cell.angle_gamma   90.00
#
_symmetry.space_group_name_H-M   'P 1'
#
loop_
_entity.id
_entity.type
_entity.pdbx_description
1 polymer ?
#
loop_
_entity_poly.entity_id
_entity_poly.type
_entity_poly.pdbx_seq_one_letter_code
_entity_poly.pdbx_strand_id
1 'polypeptide(L)'
;MFGIKQLQAYIRKHVALAKEFESLVRADKRFEICAEVVLGLVCFRVKGSNELNQALLKRITKCREIHLVPCQLAGRVVLRFCVCAASTESHHVQSAWQHITQLTFELLQEQIN
;
A
#
# COMPACT_ATOMS: atom_id res chain seq x y z
N MET A 1 -12.30 -4.10 29.09
CA MET A 1 -11.29 -3.03 28.88
C MET A 1 -9.96 -3.66 28.52
N PHE A 2 -9.22 -3.06 27.59
CA PHE A 2 -7.87 -3.50 27.24
C PHE A 2 -6.86 -3.00 28.27
N GLY A 3 -5.95 -3.86 28.72
CA GLY A 3 -4.80 -3.47 29.54
C GLY A 3 -3.59 -3.08 28.68
N ILE A 4 -2.55 -2.51 29.30
CA ILE A 4 -1.32 -2.02 28.62
C ILE A 4 -0.73 -3.07 27.66
N LYS A 5 -0.64 -4.34 28.10
CA LYS A 5 -0.10 -5.43 27.29
C LYS A 5 -0.88 -5.65 25.98
N GLN A 6 -2.21 -5.57 26.04
CA GLN A 6 -3.05 -5.74 24.86
C GLN A 6 -2.95 -4.56 23.90
N LEU A 7 -2.85 -3.33 24.42
CA LEU A 7 -2.65 -2.14 23.59
C LEU A 7 -1.28 -2.18 22.88
N GLN A 8 -0.23 -2.59 23.59
CA GLN A 8 1.10 -2.78 22.99
C GLN A 8 1.09 -3.87 21.91
N ALA A 9 0.43 -5.00 22.16
CA ALA A 9 0.30 -6.08 21.18
C ALA A 9 -0.46 -5.62 19.93
N TYR A 10 -1.55 -4.85 20.11
CA TYR A 10 -2.32 -4.26 19.01
C TYR A 10 -1.47 -3.35 18.12
N ILE A 11 -0.74 -2.39 18.71
CA ILE A 11 0.15 -1.49 17.97
C ILE A 11 1.21 -2.30 17.21
N ARG A 12 1.88 -3.24 17.90
CA ARG A 12 2.93 -4.08 17.30
C ARG A 12 2.40 -4.93 16.14
N LYS A 13 1.18 -5.47 16.26
CA LYS A 13 0.52 -6.19 15.16
C LYS A 13 0.35 -5.30 13.93
N HIS A 14 -0.16 -4.07 14.09
CA HIS A 14 -0.34 -3.17 12.94
C HIS A 14 0.99 -2.77 12.31
N VAL A 15 2.03 -2.54 13.10
CA VAL A 15 3.38 -2.28 12.58
C VAL A 15 3.92 -3.50 11.83
N ALA A 16 3.73 -4.71 12.36
CA ALA A 16 4.16 -5.94 11.68
C ALA A 16 3.45 -6.13 10.33
N LEU A 17 2.15 -5.86 10.25
CA LEU A 17 1.38 -5.92 9.00
C LEU A 17 1.84 -4.87 7.98
N ALA A 18 2.20 -3.66 8.42
CA ALA A 18 2.78 -2.65 7.53
C ALA A 18 4.18 -3.06 7.04
N LYS A 19 4.99 -3.71 7.89
CA LYS A 19 6.30 -4.27 7.50
C LYS A 19 6.18 -5.45 6.53
N GLU A 20 5.14 -6.26 6.66
CA GLU A 20 4.80 -7.29 5.68
C GLU A 20 4.51 -6.64 4.32
N PHE A 21 3.63 -5.63 4.28
CA PHE A 21 3.34 -4.89 3.04
C PHE A 21 4.60 -4.21 2.46
N GLU A 22 5.44 -3.59 3.30
CA GLU A 22 6.71 -3.01 2.87
C GLU A 22 7.60 -4.05 2.15
N SER A 23 7.68 -5.27 2.72
CA SER A 23 8.50 -6.35 2.16
C SER A 23 7.99 -6.80 0.79
N LEU A 24 6.67 -6.89 0.62
CA LEU A 24 6.01 -7.20 -0.65
C LEU A 24 6.33 -6.14 -1.72
N VAL A 25 6.20 -4.85 -1.36
CA VAL A 25 6.52 -3.74 -2.27
C VAL A 25 7.99 -3.76 -2.68
N ARG A 26 8.91 -4.02 -1.75
CA ARG A 26 10.36 -4.09 -2.03
C ARG A 26 10.73 -5.27 -2.92
N ALA A 27 9.99 -6.38 -2.84
CA ALA A 27 10.23 -7.57 -3.66
C ALA A 27 9.86 -7.33 -5.14
N ASP A 28 8.89 -6.46 -5.43
CA ASP A 28 8.51 -6.12 -6.80
C ASP A 28 9.28 -4.91 -7.33
N LYS A 29 10.17 -5.17 -8.30
CA LYS A 29 11.07 -4.17 -8.89
C LYS A 29 10.33 -3.01 -9.58
N ARG A 30 9.06 -3.17 -9.94
CA ARG A 30 8.21 -2.14 -10.56
C ARG A 30 7.87 -1.01 -9.57
N PHE A 31 7.95 -1.27 -8.27
CA PHE A 31 7.57 -0.32 -7.22
C PHE A 31 8.79 0.22 -6.46
N GLU A 32 8.56 1.28 -5.72
CA GLU A 32 9.54 1.87 -4.79
C GLU A 32 8.84 2.33 -3.50
N ILE A 33 9.57 2.25 -2.38
CA ILE A 33 9.18 2.82 -1.09
C ILE A 33 9.67 4.27 -1.04
N CYS A 34 8.77 5.21 -0.75
CA CYS A 34 9.03 6.65 -0.82
C CYS A 34 9.53 7.25 0.50
N ALA A 35 9.35 6.54 1.62
CA ALA A 35 9.75 6.99 2.95
C ALA A 35 10.00 5.78 3.86
N GLU A 36 10.77 5.96 4.92
CA GLU A 36 10.99 4.92 5.92
C GLU A 36 9.67 4.49 6.57
N VAL A 37 9.43 3.17 6.65
CA VAL A 37 8.25 2.61 7.30
C VAL A 37 8.57 2.36 8.77
N VAL A 38 8.07 3.22 9.66
CA VAL A 38 8.31 3.10 11.11
C VAL A 38 7.08 2.56 11.85
N LEU A 39 5.89 2.93 11.40
CA LEU A 39 4.60 2.57 12.00
C LEU A 39 3.67 1.89 10.98
N GLY A 40 2.35 1.97 11.18
CA GLY A 40 1.33 1.32 10.34
C GLY A 40 1.09 1.94 8.95
N LEU A 41 1.99 2.79 8.44
CA LEU A 41 1.85 3.51 7.18
C LEU A 41 3.01 3.20 6.23
N VAL A 42 2.68 2.80 5.00
CA VAL A 42 3.63 2.60 3.92
C VAL A 42 3.33 3.58 2.78
N CYS A 43 4.30 4.42 2.48
CA CYS A 43 4.27 5.33 1.34
C CYS A 43 5.02 4.69 0.18
N PHE A 44 4.31 4.39 -0.91
CA PHE A 44 4.88 3.68 -2.06
C PHE A 44 4.36 4.24 -3.38
N ARG A 45 5.03 3.90 -4.47
CA ARG A 45 4.58 4.26 -5.83
C ARG A 45 5.10 3.25 -6.85
N VAL A 46 4.46 3.21 -8.01
CA VAL A 46 5.03 2.57 -9.20
C VAL A 46 6.13 3.50 -9.73
N LYS A 47 7.29 2.94 -10.06
CA LYS A 47 8.37 3.68 -10.72
C LYS A 47 7.88 4.18 -12.07
N GLY A 48 8.17 5.44 -12.38
CA GLY A 48 7.64 6.11 -13.56
C GLY A 48 6.94 7.43 -13.20
N SER A 49 5.96 7.81 -14.03
CA SER A 49 5.34 9.13 -14.00
C SER A 49 4.28 9.31 -12.89
N ASN A 50 3.87 10.55 -12.66
CA ASN A 50 2.79 10.86 -11.72
C ASN A 50 1.43 10.41 -12.27
N GLU A 51 1.25 10.49 -13.59
CA GLU A 51 0.04 10.12 -14.31
C GLU A 51 -0.22 8.62 -14.16
N LEU A 52 0.82 7.79 -14.22
CA LEU A 52 0.73 6.35 -13.97
C LEU A 52 0.21 6.06 -12.56
N ASN A 53 0.75 6.74 -11.55
CA ASN A 53 0.33 6.55 -10.16
C ASN A 53 -1.08 7.08 -9.90
N GLN A 54 -1.48 8.17 -10.55
CA GLN A 54 -2.85 8.67 -10.51
C GLN A 54 -3.82 7.70 -11.21
N ALA A 55 -3.43 7.12 -12.34
CA ALA A 55 -4.23 6.12 -13.05
C ALA A 55 -4.44 4.86 -12.21
N LEU A 56 -3.37 4.37 -11.56
CA LEU A 56 -3.44 3.25 -10.62
C LEU A 56 -4.42 3.54 -9.47
N LEU A 57 -4.30 4.71 -8.83
CA LEU A 57 -5.23 5.10 -7.76
C LEU A 57 -6.69 5.15 -8.24
N LYS A 58 -6.94 5.71 -9.44
CA LYS A 58 -8.28 5.77 -10.03
C LYS A 58 -8.84 4.36 -10.24
N ARG A 59 -8.03 3.43 -10.74
CA ARG A 59 -8.44 2.03 -10.97
C ARG A 59 -8.75 1.32 -9.66
N ILE A 60 -7.88 1.46 -8.64
CA ILE A 60 -8.12 0.94 -7.28
C ILE A 60 -9.44 1.47 -6.71
N THR A 61 -9.64 2.78 -6.76
CA THR A 61 -10.86 3.42 -6.24
C THR A 61 -12.13 2.95 -6.99
N LYS A 62 -12.01 2.69 -8.29
CA LYS A 62 -13.11 2.18 -9.12
C LYS A 62 -13.45 0.72 -8.81
N CYS A 63 -12.47 -0.14 -8.55
CA CYS A 63 -12.66 -1.54 -8.23
C CYS A 63 -13.34 -1.77 -6.88
N ARG A 64 -13.19 -0.84 -5.92
CA ARG A 64 -13.81 -0.88 -4.58
C ARG A 64 -13.42 -2.05 -3.66
N GLU A 65 -12.44 -2.86 -4.04
CA GLU A 65 -11.88 -3.92 -3.20
C GLU A 65 -11.09 -3.36 -2.02
N ILE A 66 -10.32 -2.30 -2.26
CA ILE A 66 -9.57 -1.57 -1.23
C ILE A 66 -9.72 -0.05 -1.44
N HIS A 67 -9.52 0.71 -0.38
CA HIS A 67 -9.50 2.16 -0.45
C HIS A 67 -8.12 2.69 -0.01
N LEU A 68 -7.51 3.49 -0.88
CA LEU A 68 -6.23 4.16 -0.62
C LEU A 68 -6.39 5.66 -0.87
N VAL A 69 -5.57 6.45 -0.21
CA VAL A 69 -5.46 7.90 -0.44
C VAL A 69 -4.07 8.26 -0.92
N PRO A 70 -3.92 9.23 -1.84
CA PRO A 70 -2.61 9.69 -2.25
C PRO A 70 -2.06 10.76 -1.29
N CYS A 71 -0.78 11.09 -1.46
CA CYS A 71 -0.22 12.38 -1.10
C CYS A 71 0.77 12.85 -2.17
N GLN A 72 1.23 14.09 -2.05
CA GLN A 72 2.38 14.58 -2.79
C GLN A 72 3.60 14.64 -1.88
N LEU A 73 4.72 14.08 -2.35
CA LEU A 73 6.01 14.16 -1.67
C LEU A 73 7.05 14.69 -2.67
N ALA A 74 7.59 15.88 -2.42
CA ALA A 74 8.52 16.55 -3.33
C ALA A 74 8.04 16.60 -4.80
N GLY A 75 6.76 16.93 -5.01
CA GLY A 75 6.14 17.00 -6.35
C GLY A 75 5.79 15.63 -6.98
N ARG A 76 6.07 14.51 -6.30
CA ARG A 76 5.75 13.15 -6.76
C ARG A 76 4.44 12.68 -6.15
N VAL A 77 3.57 12.06 -6.97
CA VAL A 77 2.36 11.38 -6.49
C VAL A 77 2.77 10.06 -5.85
N VAL A 78 2.32 9.87 -4.61
CA VAL A 78 2.63 8.71 -3.76
C VAL A 78 1.33 8.13 -3.22
N LEU A 79 1.22 6.80 -3.21
CA LEU A 79 0.11 6.06 -2.64
C LEU A 79 0.40 5.72 -1.17
N ARG A 80 -0.63 5.80 -0.32
CA ARG A 80 -0.51 5.54 1.13
C ARG A 80 -1.31 4.31 1.51
N PHE A 81 -0.61 3.25 1.88
CA PHE A 81 -1.21 2.06 2.48
C PHE A 81 -1.15 2.16 4.00
N CYS A 82 -2.30 2.21 4.66
CA CYS A 82 -2.40 2.32 6.11
C CYS A 82 -3.19 1.14 6.68
N VAL A 83 -2.66 0.48 7.70
CA VAL A 83 -3.35 -0.60 8.42
C VAL A 83 -4.32 0.01 9.42
N CYS A 84 -5.59 0.12 9.03
CA CYS A 84 -6.61 0.85 9.79
C CYS A 84 -7.47 -0.03 10.71
N ALA A 85 -8.12 -1.05 10.17
CA ALA A 85 -9.13 -1.81 10.90
C ALA A 85 -8.49 -2.74 11.94
N ALA A 86 -9.10 -2.85 13.12
CA ALA A 86 -8.58 -3.68 14.20
C ALA A 86 -8.57 -5.18 13.86
N SER A 87 -9.48 -5.60 12.97
CA SER A 87 -9.59 -6.95 12.44
C SER A 87 -8.67 -7.22 11.24
N THR A 88 -7.83 -6.28 10.80
CA THR A 88 -6.90 -6.53 9.70
C THR A 88 -5.89 -7.62 10.08
N GLU A 89 -5.59 -8.48 9.11
CA GLU A 89 -4.73 -9.65 9.23
C GLU A 89 -3.85 -9.77 8.00
N SER A 90 -2.83 -10.63 8.06
CA SER A 90 -1.88 -10.85 6.96
C SER A 90 -2.59 -11.18 5.64
N HIS A 91 -3.62 -12.05 5.65
CA HIS A 91 -4.33 -12.40 4.43
C HIS A 91 -5.00 -11.17 3.76
N HIS A 92 -5.50 -10.20 4.52
CA HIS A 92 -6.03 -8.95 3.98
C HIS A 92 -4.94 -8.11 3.29
N VAL A 93 -3.74 -8.06 3.89
CA VAL A 93 -2.57 -7.37 3.32
C VAL A 93 -2.12 -8.03 2.02
N GLN A 94 -2.05 -9.36 2.00
CA GLN A 94 -1.67 -10.15 0.82
C GLN A 94 -2.68 -9.95 -0.32
N SER A 95 -3.99 -10.04 -0.04
CA SER A 95 -5.03 -9.80 -1.04
C SER A 95 -5.00 -8.37 -1.58
N ALA A 96 -4.80 -7.38 -0.71
CA ALA A 96 -4.65 -5.99 -1.14
C ALA A 96 -3.44 -5.80 -2.07
N TRP A 97 -2.30 -6.42 -1.73
CA TRP A 97 -1.11 -6.37 -2.58
C TRP A 97 -1.31 -7.07 -3.92
N GLN A 98 -1.89 -8.26 -3.94
CA GLN A 98 -2.24 -8.98 -5.16
C GLN A 98 -3.10 -8.11 -6.07
N HIS A 99 -4.14 -7.47 -5.51
CA HIS A 99 -5.01 -6.56 -6.26
C HIS A 99 -4.24 -5.38 -6.85
N ILE A 100 -3.36 -4.73 -6.08
CA ILE A 100 -2.51 -3.62 -6.56
C ILE A 100 -1.60 -4.08 -7.70
N THR A 101 -0.94 -5.23 -7.57
CA THR A 101 -0.01 -5.74 -8.59
C THR A 101 -0.70 -6.15 -9.87
N GLN A 102 -1.91 -6.72 -9.78
CA GLN A 102 -2.74 -7.08 -10.93
C GLN A 102 -3.16 -5.84 -11.72
N LEU A 103 -3.72 -4.82 -11.05
CA LEU A 103 -4.10 -3.57 -11.69
C LEU A 103 -2.90 -2.84 -12.30
N THR A 104 -1.74 -2.92 -11.63
CA THR A 104 -0.49 -2.36 -12.17
C THR A 104 -0.03 -3.10 -13.41
N PHE A 105 -0.15 -4.43 -13.45
CA PHE A 105 0.19 -5.22 -14.64
C PHE A 105 -0.68 -4.81 -15.84
N GLU A 106 -2.00 -4.73 -15.66
CA GLU A 106 -2.94 -4.30 -16.71
C GLU A 106 -2.61 -2.91 -17.24
N LEU A 107 -2.38 -1.94 -16.34
CA LEU A 107 -2.04 -0.57 -16.72
C LEU A 107 -0.74 -0.47 -17.51
N LEU A 108 0.26 -1.29 -17.18
CA LEU A 108 1.55 -1.28 -17.89
C LEU A 108 1.43 -1.94 -19.27
N GLN A 109 0.55 -2.93 -19.45
CA GLN A 109 0.29 -3.52 -20.79
C GLN A 109 -0.45 -2.53 -21.70
N GLU A 110 -1.39 -1.75 -21.16
CA GLU A 110 -2.13 -0.72 -21.89
C GLU A 110 -1.23 0.42 -22.41
N GLN A 111 -0.06 0.65 -21.82
CA GLN A 111 0.90 1.68 -22.27
C GLN A 111 1.84 1.21 -23.39
N ILE A 112 1.92 -0.10 -23.64
CA ILE A 112 2.79 -0.68 -24.66
C ILE A 112 2.05 -0.83 -26.00
N ASN A 113 0.71 -0.87 -25.96
CA ASN A 113 -0.17 -0.91 -27.13
C ASN A 113 -0.62 0.50 -27.54
#